data_AF-D4I2A1-F1
#
_entry.id   AF-D4I2A1-F1
#
_cell.length_a   1.000
_cell.length_b   1.000
_cell.length_c   1.000
_cell.angle_alpha   90.00
_cell.angle_beta   90.00
_cell.angle_gamma   90.00
#
_symmetry.space_group_name_H-M   'P 1'
#
loop_
_entity.id
_entity.type
_entity.pdbx_description
1 polymer ?
#
loop_
_entity_poly.entity_id
_entity_poly.type
_entity_poly.pdbx_seq_one_letter_code
_entity_poly.pdbx_strand_id
1 'polypeptide(L)'
;MHVGQGIGSSGHLLAGSDETSLLMRAADLTLTSEGQPRASGSPLSDKNINLNGWRVDISQSQLAAGRTTLSKGSGGVVLRQTTVDSGMRVINTAGSIDARQAQVRAGQWDVTGNNLFSQKAVWPQTGDAESRFVASLAG
;
A
#
# COMPACT_ATOMS: atom_id res chain seq x y z
N MET A 1 -9.05 17.79 17.55
CA MET A 1 -8.44 16.74 16.70
C MET A 1 -7.13 16.34 17.34
N HIS A 2 -7.02 15.10 17.85
CA HIS A 2 -5.71 14.55 18.18
C HIS A 2 -5.04 14.13 16.87
N VAL A 3 -3.95 14.81 16.51
CA VAL A 3 -3.09 14.35 15.43
C VAL A 3 -2.17 13.32 16.07
N GLY A 4 -2.53 12.04 15.95
CA GLY A 4 -1.68 10.94 16.45
C GLY A 4 -0.27 11.05 15.84
N GLN A 5 0.76 10.63 16.57
CA GLN A 5 2.14 10.67 16.08
C GLN A 5 2.26 9.80 14.81
N GLY A 6 2.68 10.40 13.71
CA GLY A 6 2.89 9.75 12.41
C GLY A 6 4.17 8.93 12.36
N ILE A 7 4.26 7.99 11.41
CA ILE A 7 5.53 7.36 11.01
C ILE A 7 5.90 7.91 9.65
N GLY A 8 7.11 8.45 9.50
CA GLY A 8 7.68 8.84 8.21
C GLY A 8 8.88 7.96 7.88
N SER A 9 8.88 7.34 6.71
CA SER A 9 10.04 6.64 6.17
C SER A 9 10.34 7.10 4.75
N SER A 10 11.63 7.23 4.45
CA SER A 10 12.17 7.47 3.11
C SER A 10 13.35 6.53 2.84
N GLY A 11 13.61 6.20 1.57
CA GLY A 11 14.67 5.27 1.18
C GLY A 11 14.21 3.81 1.12
N HIS A 12 15.12 2.86 1.33
CA HIS A 12 14.81 1.42 1.25
C HIS A 12 14.47 0.88 2.65
N LEU A 13 13.26 0.34 2.82
CA LEU A 13 12.88 -0.42 4.00
C LEU A 13 12.82 -1.89 3.64
N LEU A 14 13.76 -2.68 4.14
CA LEU A 14 13.95 -4.07 3.74
C LEU A 14 13.71 -4.99 4.93
N ALA A 15 12.60 -5.73 4.93
CA ALA A 15 12.36 -6.73 5.96
C ALA A 15 13.04 -8.04 5.58
N GLY A 16 13.94 -8.53 6.45
CA GLY A 16 14.67 -9.78 6.23
C GLY A 16 15.95 -9.62 5.40
N SER A 17 16.48 -8.40 5.30
CA SER A 17 17.77 -8.17 4.63
C SER A 17 18.98 -8.47 5.51
N ASP A 18 20.13 -8.66 4.86
CA ASP A 18 21.45 -8.65 5.48
C ASP A 18 22.07 -7.24 5.49
N GLU A 19 23.34 -7.15 5.92
CA GLU A 19 24.13 -5.93 5.92
C GLU A 19 24.39 -5.35 4.51
N THR A 20 24.18 -6.14 3.46
CA THR A 20 24.35 -5.72 2.07
C THR A 20 23.05 -5.25 1.42
N SER A 21 21.96 -5.17 2.19
CA SER A 21 20.62 -4.77 1.71
C SER A 21 20.01 -5.76 0.71
N LEU A 22 20.38 -7.04 0.79
CA LEU A 22 19.77 -8.10 0.01
C LEU A 22 18.73 -8.85 0.85
N LEU A 23 17.53 -9.08 0.30
CA LEU A 23 16.50 -9.88 0.97
C LEU A 23 16.96 -11.34 1.05
N MET A 24 17.27 -11.81 2.26
CA MET A 24 17.79 -13.16 2.49
C MET A 24 16.74 -14.13 3.04
N ARG A 25 15.64 -13.60 3.59
CA ARG A 25 14.59 -14.42 4.21
C ARG A 25 13.24 -13.73 4.15
N ALA A 26 12.19 -14.55 4.07
CA ALA A 26 10.81 -14.10 4.20
C ALA A 26 10.58 -13.46 5.57
N ALA A 27 10.26 -12.17 5.59
CA ALA A 27 9.94 -11.42 6.80
C ALA A 27 8.87 -10.36 6.52
N ASP A 28 7.97 -10.13 7.47
CA ASP A 28 6.92 -9.12 7.34
C ASP A 28 7.47 -7.72 7.66
N LEU A 29 7.13 -6.71 6.84
CA LEU A 29 7.34 -5.30 7.16
C LEU A 29 6.01 -4.69 7.64
N THR A 30 5.94 -4.27 8.90
CA THR A 30 4.72 -3.66 9.46
C THR A 30 5.00 -2.25 9.98
N LEU A 31 4.29 -1.24 9.46
CA LEU A 31 4.29 0.13 9.99
C LEU A 31 2.89 0.47 10.49
N THR A 32 2.76 0.71 11.79
CA THR A 32 1.48 1.04 12.45
C THR A 32 1.60 2.36 13.19
N SER A 33 0.70 3.30 12.91
CA SER A 33 0.68 4.63 13.54
C SER A 33 -0.75 5.07 13.84
N GLU A 34 -0.94 5.71 14.99
CA GLU A 34 -2.22 6.37 15.35
C GLU A 34 -2.51 7.59 14.47
N GLY A 35 -1.47 8.13 13.81
CA GLY A 35 -1.55 9.21 12.85
C GLY A 35 -1.46 8.72 11.41
N GLN A 36 -0.49 9.26 10.68
CA GLN A 36 -0.32 9.00 9.25
C GLN A 36 0.99 8.24 9.01
N PRO A 37 0.97 6.93 8.76
CA PRO A 37 2.11 6.28 8.11
C PRO A 37 2.32 6.89 6.72
N ARG A 38 3.51 7.46 6.52
CA ARG A 38 4.03 7.88 5.23
C ARG A 38 5.26 7.05 4.93
N ALA A 39 5.22 6.31 3.83
CA ALA A 39 6.40 5.68 3.28
C ALA A 39 6.65 6.26 1.89
N SER A 40 7.89 6.62 1.60
CA SER A 40 8.40 6.94 0.27
C SER A 40 9.69 6.15 0.03
N GLY A 41 10.08 5.94 -1.23
CA GLY A 41 11.23 5.07 -1.55
C GLY A 41 10.81 3.62 -1.85
N SER A 42 11.51 2.61 -1.35
CA SER A 42 11.20 1.20 -1.66
C SER A 42 11.03 0.33 -0.41
N PRO A 43 9.80 0.19 0.09
CA PRO A 43 9.46 -0.87 1.03
C PRO A 43 9.47 -2.23 0.31
N LEU A 44 10.37 -3.13 0.70
CA LEU A 44 10.52 -4.46 0.11
C LEU A 44 10.45 -5.55 1.19
N SER A 45 9.73 -6.62 0.88
CA SER A 45 9.60 -7.80 1.74
C SER A 45 9.36 -9.01 0.85
N ASP A 46 10.02 -10.13 1.13
CA ASP A 46 9.74 -11.40 0.46
C ASP A 46 8.48 -12.11 1.01
N LYS A 47 7.76 -11.47 1.95
CA LYS A 47 6.53 -11.98 2.56
C LYS A 47 5.40 -10.96 2.47
N ASN A 48 5.11 -10.23 3.55
CA ASN A 48 4.03 -9.25 3.56
C ASN A 48 4.51 -7.84 3.93
N ILE A 49 3.89 -6.84 3.32
CA ILE A 49 3.95 -5.44 3.76
C ILE A 49 2.58 -5.06 4.33
N ASN A 50 2.55 -4.60 5.59
CA ASN A 50 1.34 -4.15 6.27
C ASN A 50 1.50 -2.70 6.73
N LEU A 51 0.70 -1.79 6.18
CA LEU A 51 0.71 -0.37 6.54
C LEU A 51 -0.64 0.00 7.16
N ASN A 52 -0.63 0.44 8.42
CA ASN A 52 -1.83 0.68 9.23
C ASN A 52 -1.82 2.08 9.86
N GLY A 53 -2.91 2.84 9.69
CA GLY A 53 -3.10 4.09 10.44
C GLY A 53 -4.36 4.87 10.05
N TRP A 54 -4.50 6.11 10.55
CA TRP A 54 -5.65 6.95 10.20
C TRP A 54 -5.68 7.27 8.70
N ARG A 55 -4.53 7.57 8.12
CA ARG A 55 -4.31 7.74 6.67
C ARG A 55 -3.00 7.09 6.28
N VAL A 56 -3.00 6.29 5.21
CA VAL A 56 -1.78 5.69 4.66
C VAL A 56 -1.39 6.43 3.40
N ASP A 57 -0.17 6.98 3.38
CA ASP A 57 0.38 7.65 2.20
C ASP A 57 1.64 6.91 1.73
N ILE A 58 1.55 6.32 0.54
CA ILE A 58 2.70 5.67 -0.12
C ILE A 58 3.05 6.31 -1.44
N SER A 59 2.82 7.63 -1.54
CA SER A 59 3.20 8.39 -2.71
C SER A 59 4.70 8.22 -3.00
N GLN A 60 5.04 8.07 -4.28
CA GLN A 60 6.42 7.90 -4.76
C GLN A 60 7.12 6.66 -4.19
N SER A 61 6.35 5.66 -3.75
CA SER A 61 6.90 4.38 -3.29
C SER A 61 6.97 3.34 -4.41
N GLN A 62 7.95 2.44 -4.32
CA GLN A 62 8.06 1.21 -5.09
C GLN A 62 7.95 0.02 -4.12
N LEU A 63 6.83 -0.68 -4.10
CA LEU A 63 6.59 -1.81 -3.21
C LEU A 63 6.72 -3.14 -3.95
N ALA A 64 7.40 -4.10 -3.33
CA ALA A 64 7.40 -5.49 -3.77
C ALA A 64 7.15 -6.40 -2.56
N ALA A 65 6.09 -7.21 -2.62
CA ALA A 65 5.76 -8.18 -1.57
C ALA A 65 4.82 -9.30 -2.04
N GLY A 66 4.94 -10.50 -1.45
CA GLY A 66 3.95 -11.57 -1.65
C GLY A 66 2.51 -11.13 -1.36
N ARG A 67 2.30 -10.34 -0.29
CA ARG A 67 1.04 -9.62 -0.05
C ARG A 67 1.32 -8.21 0.42
N THR A 68 0.53 -7.24 -0.05
CA THR A 68 0.47 -5.93 0.59
C THR A 68 -0.91 -5.64 1.15
N THR A 69 -0.95 -5.22 2.40
CA THR A 69 -2.15 -4.76 3.09
C THR A 69 -2.01 -3.28 3.43
N LEU A 70 -2.90 -2.46 2.88
CA LEU A 70 -3.10 -1.08 3.31
C LEU A 70 -4.43 -1.00 4.06
N SER A 71 -4.39 -0.98 5.39
CA SER A 71 -5.59 -0.89 6.21
C SER A 71 -5.64 0.46 6.92
N LYS A 72 -6.80 1.13 6.89
CA LYS A 72 -6.91 2.45 7.49
C LYS A 72 -8.27 2.78 8.08
N GLY A 73 -8.25 3.82 8.92
CA GLY A 73 -9.44 4.53 9.39
C GLY A 73 -10.08 5.43 8.32
N SER A 74 -10.75 6.49 8.75
CA SER A 74 -11.49 7.41 7.86
C SER A 74 -10.60 8.30 6.97
N GLY A 75 -9.29 8.35 7.21
CA GLY A 75 -8.40 9.40 6.70
C GLY A 75 -7.87 9.26 5.27
N GLY A 76 -8.00 8.13 4.57
CA GLY A 76 -7.56 8.06 3.16
C GLY A 76 -6.36 7.16 2.85
N VAL A 77 -6.30 6.65 1.62
CA VAL A 77 -5.16 5.88 1.10
C VAL A 77 -4.71 6.65 -0.11
N VAL A 78 -3.42 6.97 -0.16
CA VAL A 78 -2.84 7.80 -1.21
C VAL A 78 -1.80 6.99 -1.95
N LEU A 79 -2.03 6.82 -3.24
CA LEU A 79 -1.21 6.09 -4.19
C LEU A 79 -0.84 7.04 -5.34
N ARG A 80 0.02 8.03 -5.08
CA ARG A 80 0.44 8.98 -6.12
C ARG A 80 1.82 8.62 -6.63
N GLN A 81 1.95 8.39 -7.94
CA GLN A 81 3.23 8.01 -8.56
C GLN A 81 3.85 6.78 -7.88
N THR A 82 2.99 5.86 -7.44
CA THR A 82 3.39 4.64 -6.73
C THR A 82 3.51 3.50 -7.71
N THR A 83 4.55 2.68 -7.58
CA THR A 83 4.66 1.38 -8.23
C THR A 83 4.49 0.28 -7.18
N VAL A 84 3.67 -0.71 -7.45
CA VAL A 84 3.49 -1.88 -6.58
C VAL A 84 3.53 -3.13 -7.45
N ASP A 85 4.28 -4.11 -7.01
CA ASP A 85 4.22 -5.48 -7.48
C ASP A 85 3.89 -6.40 -6.30
N SER A 86 2.78 -7.12 -6.38
CA SER A 86 2.37 -7.99 -5.28
C SER A 86 1.63 -9.24 -5.71
N GLY A 87 1.75 -10.34 -4.96
CA GLY A 87 0.93 -11.53 -5.18
C GLY A 87 -0.55 -11.29 -4.83
N MET A 88 -0.82 -10.58 -3.74
CA MET A 88 -2.16 -10.19 -3.33
C MET A 88 -2.17 -8.78 -2.78
N ARG A 89 -3.16 -7.98 -3.18
CA ARG A 89 -3.30 -6.62 -2.69
C ARG A 89 -4.63 -6.42 -1.97
N VAL A 90 -4.53 -6.04 -0.69
CA VAL A 90 -5.66 -5.65 0.14
C VAL A 90 -5.59 -4.15 0.41
N ILE A 91 -6.65 -3.41 0.05
CA ILE A 91 -6.82 -2.01 0.44
C ILE A 91 -8.16 -1.89 1.14
N ASN A 92 -8.16 -1.66 2.45
CA ASN A 92 -9.39 -1.61 3.24
C ASN A 92 -9.53 -0.28 3.98
N THR A 93 -10.67 0.38 3.76
CA THR A 93 -10.93 1.67 4.37
C THR A 93 -12.37 2.18 4.38
N ALA A 94 -12.70 2.96 5.42
CA ALA A 94 -13.88 3.82 5.46
C ALA A 94 -13.78 5.19 4.71
N GLY A 95 -12.61 5.59 4.21
CA GLY A 95 -12.38 6.87 3.50
C GLY A 95 -12.05 6.71 2.02
N SER A 96 -11.66 7.79 1.33
CA SER A 96 -11.33 7.73 -0.11
C SER A 96 -9.97 7.09 -0.42
N ILE A 97 -9.84 6.53 -1.62
CA ILE A 97 -8.60 6.05 -2.23
C ILE A 97 -8.25 7.06 -3.33
N ASP A 98 -7.13 7.76 -3.18
CA ASP A 98 -6.60 8.73 -4.17
C ASP A 98 -5.44 8.07 -4.92
N ALA A 99 -5.72 7.57 -6.12
CA ALA A 99 -4.78 6.87 -6.97
C ALA A 99 -4.48 7.69 -8.23
N ARG A 100 -3.28 8.23 -8.32
CA ARG A 100 -2.87 9.05 -9.47
C ARG A 100 -1.53 8.63 -10.01
N GLN A 101 -1.48 8.32 -11.30
CA GLN A 101 -0.27 7.81 -11.95
C GLN A 101 0.31 6.61 -11.18
N ALA A 102 -0.56 5.83 -10.53
CA ALA A 102 -0.17 4.62 -9.81
C ALA A 102 -0.11 3.44 -10.78
N GLN A 103 0.90 2.61 -10.65
CA GLN A 103 1.04 1.36 -11.37
C GLN A 103 1.05 0.23 -10.34
N VAL A 104 -0.07 -0.46 -10.20
CA VAL A 104 -0.25 -1.42 -9.11
C VAL A 104 -0.60 -2.77 -9.73
N ARG A 105 0.36 -3.69 -9.75
CA ARG A 105 0.21 -5.07 -10.22
C ARG A 105 -0.12 -5.96 -9.03
N ALA A 106 -1.18 -6.76 -9.14
CA ALA A 106 -1.53 -7.73 -8.11
C ALA A 106 -2.02 -9.05 -8.70
N GLY A 107 -1.65 -10.19 -8.12
CA GLY A 107 -2.23 -11.48 -8.49
C GLY A 107 -3.72 -11.60 -8.14
N GLN A 108 -4.14 -10.93 -7.07
CA GLN A 108 -5.54 -10.81 -6.63
C GLN A 108 -5.79 -9.46 -5.94
N TRP A 109 -6.98 -8.90 -6.14
CA TRP A 109 -7.44 -7.66 -5.50
C TRP A 109 -8.55 -7.90 -4.48
N ASP A 110 -8.41 -7.26 -3.33
CA ASP A 110 -9.51 -7.01 -2.39
C ASP A 110 -9.48 -5.53 -2.00
N VAL A 111 -10.31 -4.73 -2.64
CA VAL A 111 -10.37 -3.29 -2.46
C VAL A 111 -11.72 -2.89 -1.92
N THR A 112 -11.73 -2.34 -0.72
CA THR A 112 -12.91 -1.74 -0.10
C THR A 112 -12.59 -0.30 0.29
N GLY A 113 -13.40 0.65 -0.20
CA GLY A 113 -13.24 2.07 0.09
C GLY A 113 -14.55 2.83 0.00
N ASN A 114 -14.59 4.05 0.54
CA ASN A 114 -15.76 4.92 0.36
C ASN A 114 -15.83 5.43 -1.09
N ASN A 115 -14.76 6.11 -1.52
CA ASN A 115 -14.62 6.57 -2.89
C ASN A 115 -13.29 6.09 -3.49
N LEU A 116 -13.28 5.82 -4.80
CA LEU A 116 -12.06 5.64 -5.58
C LEU A 116 -11.92 6.80 -6.57
N PHE A 117 -10.88 7.60 -6.39
CA PHE A 117 -10.43 8.59 -7.36
C PHE A 117 -9.24 8.01 -8.12
N SER A 118 -9.40 7.80 -9.42
CA SER A 118 -8.39 7.17 -10.28
C SER A 118 -8.07 8.08 -11.46
N GLN A 119 -6.83 8.59 -11.51
CA GLN A 119 -6.35 9.42 -12.61
C GLN A 119 -5.06 8.86 -13.19
N LYS A 120 -5.11 8.37 -14.43
CA LYS A 120 -3.96 7.73 -15.11
C LYS A 120 -3.36 6.57 -14.28
N ALA A 121 -4.14 5.94 -13.41
CA ALA A 121 -3.70 4.79 -12.63
C ALA A 121 -4.02 3.49 -13.38
N VAL A 122 -3.13 2.50 -13.26
CA VAL A 122 -3.18 1.23 -14.00
C VAL A 122 -3.09 0.09 -12.98
N TRP A 123 -4.11 -0.79 -13.01
CA TRP A 123 -4.35 -1.81 -11.99
C TRP A 123 -4.50 -3.21 -12.63
N PRO A 124 -3.46 -3.74 -13.29
CA PRO A 124 -3.52 -5.06 -13.90
C PRO A 124 -3.58 -6.15 -12.83
N GLN A 125 -4.45 -7.13 -13.06
CA GLN A 125 -4.42 -8.41 -12.37
C GLN A 125 -3.48 -9.36 -13.11
N THR A 126 -2.63 -10.08 -12.38
CA THR A 126 -1.64 -11.01 -12.95
C THR A 126 -1.92 -12.48 -12.64
N GLY A 127 -2.85 -12.78 -11.72
CA GLY A 127 -3.27 -14.14 -11.37
C GLY A 127 -4.70 -14.42 -11.79
N ASP A 128 -5.15 -15.66 -11.60
CA ASP A 128 -6.47 -16.13 -12.07
C ASP A 128 -7.55 -16.11 -10.96
N ALA A 129 -7.19 -15.64 -9.77
CA ALA A 129 -8.10 -15.59 -8.62
C ALA A 129 -9.17 -14.50 -8.80
N GLU A 130 -10.35 -14.71 -8.21
CA GLU A 130 -11.41 -13.70 -8.23
C GLU A 130 -11.00 -12.46 -7.44
N SER A 131 -11.22 -11.29 -8.06
CA SER A 131 -10.94 -9.99 -7.48
C SER A 131 -12.22 -9.26 -7.11
N ARG A 132 -12.17 -8.54 -5.98
CA ARG A 132 -13.30 -7.79 -5.46
C ARG A 132 -12.97 -6.31 -5.34
N PHE A 133 -13.89 -5.48 -5.80
CA PHE A 133 -13.86 -4.03 -5.64
C PHE A 133 -15.20 -3.54 -5.10
N VAL A 134 -15.16 -2.86 -3.95
CA VAL A 134 -16.32 -2.24 -3.30
C VAL A 134 -15.98 -0.80 -2.97
N ALA A 135 -16.29 0.12 -3.88
CA ALA A 135 -16.16 1.55 -3.67
C ALA A 135 -17.11 2.31 -4.60
N SER A 136 -17.52 3.51 -4.20
CA SER A 136 -18.16 4.46 -5.11
C SER A 136 -17.10 5.08 -6.03
N LEU A 137 -17.36 5.10 -7.34
CA LEU A 137 -16.45 5.73 -8.30
C LEU A 137 -16.72 7.24 -8.32
N ALA A 138 -15.69 8.05 -8.08
CA ALA A 138 -15.77 9.51 -8.23
C ALA A 138 -14.85 9.93 -9.39
N GLY A 139 -15.45 10.60 -10.40
CA GLY A 139 -14.76 11.13 -11.57
C GLY A 139 -13.93 12.39 -11.27
#